data_AF-A0A8B5X9G6-F1
#
_entry.id   AF-A0A8B5X9G6-F1
#
_cell.length_a   1.000
_cell.length_b   1.000
_cell.length_c   1.000
_cell.angle_alpha   90.00
_cell.angle_beta   90.00
_cell.angle_gamma   90.00
#
_symmetry.space_group_name_H-M   'P 1'
#
loop_
_entity.id
_entity.type
_entity.pdbx_description
1 polymer ?
#
loop_
_entity_poly.entity_id
_entity_poly.type
_entity_poly.pdbx_seq_one_letter_code
_entity_poly.pdbx_strand_id
1 'polypeptide(L)'
;MIYGLHRRIDHCYLLVTQAFARLLNRLGVVLHQVGTATDHRGLRTPYLVNLQESGESLCQRSALTGALFARPELAYQPYSALGGAVSSPFHHAPLPLPLPSRHAGASHLHSRRHRVSEALSQARRSA
;
A
#
# COMPACT_ATOMS: atom_id res chain seq x y z
N MET A 1 4.78 -16.80 -5.07
CA MET A 1 4.48 -18.04 -4.34
C MET A 1 4.47 -19.24 -5.27
N ILE A 2 3.58 -19.30 -6.28
CA ILE A 2 3.53 -20.37 -7.29
C ILE A 2 4.91 -20.65 -7.91
N TYR A 3 5.61 -19.60 -8.37
CA TYR A 3 6.96 -19.74 -8.93
C TYR A 3 7.95 -20.39 -7.97
N GLY A 4 7.91 -20.01 -6.69
CA GLY A 4 8.77 -20.57 -5.65
C GLY A 4 8.50 -22.06 -5.44
N LEU A 5 7.23 -22.43 -5.27
CA LEU A 5 6.83 -23.83 -5.11
C LEU A 5 7.23 -24.68 -6.33
N HIS A 6 7.02 -24.18 -7.55
CA HIS A 6 7.44 -24.87 -8.78
C HIS A 6 8.96 -25.06 -8.86
N ARG A 7 9.73 -24.13 -8.27
CA ARG A 7 11.20 -24.19 -8.18
C ARG A 7 11.70 -24.93 -6.92
N ARG A 8 10.81 -25.58 -6.15
CA ARG A 8 11.13 -26.26 -4.88
C ARG A 8 11.78 -25.32 -3.86
N ILE A 9 11.29 -24.09 -3.82
CA ILE A 9 11.62 -23.12 -2.77
C ILE A 9 10.51 -23.23 -1.73
N ASP A 10 10.86 -23.69 -0.54
CA ASP A 10 9.88 -23.88 0.54
C ASP A 10 9.71 -22.61 1.37
N HIS A 11 10.78 -21.80 1.46
CA HIS A 11 10.83 -20.65 2.35
C HIS A 11 11.39 -19.40 1.65
N CYS A 12 10.93 -18.23 2.06
CA CYS A 12 11.59 -16.97 1.73
C CYS A 12 11.66 -16.03 2.94
N TYR A 13 12.64 -15.13 2.93
CA TYR A 13 12.79 -14.10 3.95
C TYR A 13 12.22 -12.76 3.46
N LEU A 14 11.54 -12.05 4.35
CA LEU A 14 11.01 -10.71 4.12
C LEU A 14 11.53 -9.76 5.20
N LEU A 15 12.19 -8.67 4.77
CA LEU A 15 12.62 -7.60 5.66
C LEU A 15 11.70 -6.38 5.47
N VAL A 16 10.67 -6.28 6.32
CA VAL A 16 9.54 -5.37 6.11
C VAL A 16 9.16 -4.62 7.39
N THR A 17 8.41 -3.53 7.25
CA THR A 17 7.86 -2.82 8.41
C THR A 17 6.76 -3.65 9.08
N GLN A 18 6.52 -3.42 10.37
CA GLN A 18 5.42 -4.10 11.07
C GLN A 18 4.06 -3.80 10.44
N ALA A 19 3.84 -2.58 9.94
CA ALA A 19 2.59 -2.22 9.28
C ALA A 19 2.34 -3.07 8.03
N PHE A 20 3.38 -3.29 7.22
CA PHE A 20 3.27 -4.13 6.04
C PHE A 20 3.11 -5.60 6.39
N ALA A 21 3.81 -6.10 7.42
CA ALA A 21 3.62 -7.46 7.93
C ALA A 21 2.16 -7.71 8.37
N ARG A 22 1.55 -6.77 9.09
CA ARG A 22 0.13 -6.86 9.47
C ARG A 22 -0.80 -6.92 8.25
N LEU A 23 -0.52 -6.14 7.21
CA LEU A 23 -1.29 -6.17 5.97
C LEU A 23 -1.19 -7.55 5.30
N LEU A 24 0.02 -8.09 5.16
CA LEU A 24 0.26 -9.41 4.57
C LEU A 24 -0.43 -10.53 5.36
N ASN A 25 -0.34 -10.52 6.69
CA ASN A 25 -1.06 -11.46 7.56
C ASN A 25 -2.59 -11.35 7.40
N ARG A 26 -3.12 -10.13 7.25
CA ARG A 26 -4.55 -9.91 6.97
C ARG A 26 -4.95 -10.50 5.62
N LEU A 27 -4.09 -10.39 4.61
CA LEU A 27 -4.34 -10.97 3.29
C LEU A 27 -4.23 -12.50 3.26
N GLY A 28 -3.54 -13.12 4.23
CA GLY A 28 -3.44 -14.57 4.35
C GLY A 28 -2.03 -15.13 4.18
N VAL A 29 -1.02 -14.28 4.01
CA VAL A 29 0.39 -14.71 4.07
C VAL A 29 0.71 -15.09 5.51
N VAL A 30 1.40 -16.22 5.72
CA VAL A 30 1.85 -16.62 7.05
C VAL A 30 3.28 -16.14 7.27
N LEU A 31 3.45 -15.24 8.24
CA LEU A 31 4.73 -14.62 8.58
C LEU A 31 5.19 -15.08 9.97
N HIS A 32 6.38 -15.69 10.00
CA HIS A 32 7.06 -16.07 11.24
C HIS A 32 8.18 -15.08 11.52
N GLN A 33 8.13 -14.32 12.61
CA GLN A 33 9.21 -13.39 12.95
C GLN A 33 10.46 -14.19 13.35
N VAL A 34 11.61 -13.90 12.74
CA VAL A 34 12.86 -14.65 12.94
C VAL A 34 14.01 -13.81 13.51
N GLY A 35 13.72 -12.58 13.91
CA GLY A 35 14.72 -11.70 14.50
C GLY A 35 14.13 -10.41 15.03
N THR A 36 14.99 -9.61 15.65
CA THR A 36 14.63 -8.29 16.18
C THR A 36 14.48 -7.27 15.07
N ALA A 37 13.75 -6.19 15.35
CA ALA A 37 13.72 -5.07 14.44
C ALA A 37 15.13 -4.46 14.29
N THR A 38 15.49 -4.09 13.08
CA THR A 38 16.77 -3.47 12.73
C THR A 38 16.50 -2.21 11.92
N ASP A 39 17.35 -1.20 12.09
CA ASP A 39 17.33 -0.05 11.19
C ASP A 39 18.02 -0.43 9.88
N HIS A 40 17.24 -0.55 8.82
CA HIS A 40 17.73 -0.79 7.47
C HIS A 40 16.87 -0.01 6.48
N ARG A 41 17.25 1.25 6.24
CA ARG A 41 16.43 2.24 5.52
C ARG A 41 15.08 2.42 6.23
N GLY A 42 15.14 2.63 7.55
CA GLY A 42 14.00 2.65 8.45
C GLY A 42 13.85 1.34 9.23
N LEU A 43 13.00 1.37 10.27
CA LEU A 43 12.80 0.23 11.15
C LEU A 43 12.08 -0.91 10.43
N ARG A 44 12.77 -2.04 10.28
CA ARG A 44 12.27 -3.25 9.61
C ARG A 44 12.49 -4.47 10.48
N THR A 45 11.56 -5.42 10.39
CA THR A 45 11.60 -6.69 11.11
C THR A 45 11.78 -7.82 10.10
N PRO A 46 12.70 -8.77 10.34
CA PRO A 46 12.85 -9.94 9.49
C PRO A 46 11.79 -11.00 9.81
N TYR A 47 11.15 -11.50 8.74
CA TYR A 47 10.18 -12.59 8.79
C TYR A 47 10.60 -13.71 7.85
N LEU A 48 10.32 -14.95 8.24
CA LEU A 48 10.36 -16.14 7.41
C LEU A 48 8.93 -16.45 6.96
N VAL A 49 8.77 -16.72 5.68
CA VAL A 49 7.50 -17.15 5.07
C VAL A 49 7.68 -18.58 4.60
N ASN A 50 6.79 -19.47 5.06
CA ASN A 50 6.60 -20.77 4.43
C ASN A 50 5.67 -20.60 3.22
N LEU A 51 6.16 -20.91 2.02
CA LEU A 51 5.44 -20.67 0.77
C LEU A 51 4.26 -21.63 0.58
N GLN A 52 4.34 -22.84 1.13
CA GLN A 52 3.26 -23.81 1.05
C GLN A 52 2.12 -23.39 1.99
N GLU A 53 2.44 -23.16 3.25
CA GLU A 53 1.49 -22.73 4.29
C GLU A 53 0.77 -21.44 3.89
N SER A 54 1.54 -20.46 3.37
CA SER A 54 0.96 -19.22 2.86
C SER A 54 0.11 -19.43 1.62
N GLY A 55 0.48 -20.38 0.75
CA GLY A 55 -0.29 -20.80 -0.42
C GLY A 55 -1.66 -21.31 -0.06
N GLU A 56 -1.69 -22.27 0.85
CA GLU A 56 -2.90 -22.89 1.36
C GLU A 56 -3.80 -21.86 2.06
N SER A 57 -3.25 -21.06 2.97
CA SER A 57 -4.00 -20.00 3.67
C SER A 57 -4.61 -18.98 2.71
N LEU A 58 -3.88 -18.57 1.66
CA LEU A 58 -4.38 -17.63 0.65
C LEU A 58 -5.50 -18.24 -0.20
N CYS A 59 -5.36 -19.50 -0.63
CA CYS A 59 -6.40 -20.21 -1.37
C CYS A 59 -7.68 -20.41 -0.54
N GLN A 60 -7.54 -20.71 0.75
CA GLN A 60 -8.68 -20.87 1.65
C GLN A 60 -9.47 -19.57 1.85
N ARG A 61 -8.80 -18.41 1.83
CA ARG A 61 -9.44 -17.09 2.02
C ARG A 61 -10.08 -16.52 0.75
N SER A 62 -9.67 -16.97 -0.43
CA SER A 62 -10.09 -16.36 -1.69
C SER A 62 -10.06 -17.35 -2.85
N ALA A 63 -11.24 -17.65 -3.39
CA ALA A 63 -11.38 -18.47 -4.59
C ALA A 63 -10.69 -17.84 -5.81
N LEU A 64 -10.68 -16.51 -5.92
CA LEU A 64 -9.94 -15.80 -6.98
C LEU A 64 -8.44 -16.04 -6.86
N THR A 65 -7.91 -16.06 -5.64
CA THR A 65 -6.49 -16.33 -5.41
C THR A 65 -6.15 -17.78 -5.77
N GLY A 66 -7.02 -18.73 -5.41
CA GLY A 66 -6.88 -20.11 -5.87
C GLY A 66 -6.91 -20.26 -7.40
N ALA A 67 -7.84 -19.59 -8.07
CA ALA A 67 -7.95 -19.60 -9.53
C ALA A 67 -6.71 -18.98 -10.22
N LEU A 68 -6.13 -17.92 -9.64
CA LEU A 68 -4.85 -17.37 -10.10
C LEU A 68 -3.71 -18.36 -9.88
N PHE A 69 -3.70 -19.09 -8.76
CA PHE A 69 -2.64 -20.05 -8.46
C PHE A 69 -2.68 -21.30 -9.32
N ALA A 70 -3.85 -21.65 -9.86
CA ALA A 70 -4.03 -22.73 -10.83
C ALA A 70 -3.46 -22.41 -12.23
N ARG A 71 -2.96 -21.19 -12.48
CA ARG A 71 -2.38 -20.74 -13.75
C ARG A 71 -0.86 -20.54 -13.65
N PRO A 72 -0.07 -21.63 -13.59
CA PRO A 72 1.38 -21.55 -13.39
C PRO A 72 2.13 -20.80 -14.50
N GLU A 73 1.58 -20.73 -15.70
CA GLU A 73 2.09 -19.96 -16.83
C GLU A 73 2.13 -18.44 -16.58
N LEU A 74 1.34 -17.95 -15.61
CA LEU A 74 1.32 -16.54 -15.19
C LEU A 74 2.17 -16.28 -13.94
N ALA A 75 2.77 -17.31 -13.35
CA ALA A 75 3.47 -17.21 -12.07
C ALA A 75 4.74 -16.35 -12.14
N TYR A 76 5.41 -16.35 -13.29
CA TYR A 76 6.61 -15.55 -13.55
C TYR A 76 6.73 -15.29 -15.05
N GLN A 77 6.80 -14.02 -15.43
CA GLN A 77 7.21 -13.60 -16.75
C GLN A 77 8.41 -12.67 -16.62
N PRO A 78 9.51 -12.90 -17.35
CA PRO A 78 10.63 -12.00 -17.33
C PRO A 78 10.20 -10.66 -17.94
N TYR A 79 10.78 -9.57 -17.45
CA TYR A 79 10.46 -8.24 -17.95
C TYR A 79 10.66 -8.12 -19.47
N SER A 80 11.66 -8.82 -20.02
CA SER A 80 11.90 -8.87 -21.47
C SER A 80 10.81 -9.57 -22.28
N ALA A 81 10.01 -10.45 -21.67
CA ALA A 81 8.88 -11.10 -22.32
C ALA A 81 7.62 -10.22 -22.33
N LEU A 82 7.61 -9.12 -21.58
CA LEU A 82 6.61 -8.05 -21.71
C LEU A 82 6.92 -7.25 -22.97
N GLY A 83 6.73 -7.85 -24.15
CA GLY A 83 7.05 -7.23 -25.43
C GLY A 83 6.40 -5.85 -25.56
N GLY A 84 7.23 -4.79 -25.63
CA GLY A 84 6.88 -3.50 -26.23
C GLY A 84 5.69 -2.71 -25.65
N ALA A 85 5.08 -3.09 -24.51
CA ALA A 85 3.97 -2.34 -23.92
C ALA A 85 4.36 -0.95 -23.36
N VAL A 86 5.61 -0.51 -23.60
CA VAL A 86 6.08 0.87 -23.40
C VAL A 86 5.89 1.66 -24.70
N SER A 87 4.66 1.67 -25.22
CA SER A 87 4.17 2.69 -26.15
C SER A 87 2.65 2.81 -26.05
N SER A 88 2.16 3.01 -24.83
CA SER A 88 1.01 3.86 -24.63
C SER A 88 1.28 4.72 -23.40
N PRO A 89 1.70 5.99 -23.57
CA PRO A 89 1.60 6.92 -22.46
C PRO A 89 0.13 6.88 -22.03
N PHE A 90 -0.10 6.73 -20.74
CA PHE A 90 -1.40 6.92 -20.09
C PHE A 90 -2.34 7.72 -20.98
N HIS A 91 -3.29 7.06 -21.64
CA HIS A 91 -4.44 7.77 -22.19
C HIS A 91 -5.15 8.33 -20.97
N HIS A 92 -4.80 9.56 -20.60
CA HIS A 92 -5.63 10.40 -19.77
C HIS A 92 -6.98 10.39 -20.46
N ALA A 93 -7.94 9.65 -19.91
CA ALA A 93 -9.33 10.01 -20.14
C ALA A 93 -9.40 11.51 -19.81
N PRO A 94 -9.82 12.37 -20.74
CA PRO A 94 -9.93 13.78 -20.45
C PRO A 94 -10.85 13.91 -19.24
N LEU A 95 -10.35 14.54 -18.18
CA LEU A 95 -11.16 14.92 -17.03
C LEU A 95 -12.42 15.61 -17.58
N PRO A 96 -13.63 15.25 -17.12
CA PRO A 96 -14.82 15.97 -17.51
C PRO A 96 -14.62 17.44 -17.11
N LEU A 97 -14.81 18.34 -18.09
CA LEU A 97 -14.66 19.78 -17.92
C LEU A 97 -15.46 20.25 -16.69
N PRO A 98 -14.93 21.19 -15.89
CA PRO A 98 -15.69 21.75 -14.78
C PRO A 98 -16.96 22.40 -15.33
N LEU A 99 -18.11 22.05 -14.74
CA LEU A 99 -19.38 22.68 -15.03
C LEU A 99 -19.25 24.20 -14.93
N PRO A 100 -19.88 24.99 -15.84
CA PRO A 100 -19.78 26.43 -15.81
C PRO A 100 -20.34 26.96 -14.49
N SER A 101 -19.46 27.57 -13.69
CA SER A 101 -19.80 28.36 -12.52
C SER A 101 -20.61 29.57 -12.95
N ARG A 102 -21.92 29.52 -12.71
CA ARG A 102 -22.81 30.66 -12.90
C ARG A 102 -22.52 31.68 -11.78
N HIS A 103 -21.87 32.76 -12.15
CA HIS A 103 -21.56 33.86 -11.24
C HIS A 103 -22.77 34.74 -10.94
N ALA A 104 -22.67 35.34 -9.75
CA ALA A 104 -23.18 36.65 -9.33
C ALA A 104 -24.60 36.72 -8.73
N GLY A 105 -24.61 36.99 -7.42
CA GLY A 105 -25.73 37.51 -6.65
C GLY A 105 -25.21 38.08 -5.33
N ALA A 106 -25.00 39.39 -5.31
CA ALA A 106 -24.41 40.21 -4.27
C ALA A 106 -24.93 39.97 -2.84
N SER A 107 -24.09 40.24 -1.83
CA SER A 107 -24.21 41.45 -0.99
C SER A 107 -23.25 41.40 0.20
N HIS A 108 -22.56 42.52 0.40
CA HIS A 108 -21.79 42.88 1.59
C HIS A 108 -22.56 42.60 2.90
N LEU A 109 -21.90 42.00 3.89
CA LEU A 109 -22.11 42.38 5.28
C LEU A 109 -20.84 42.15 6.12
N HIS A 110 -20.45 43.20 6.84
CA HIS A 110 -19.33 43.28 7.78
C HIS A 110 -19.35 42.20 8.86
N SER A 111 -18.16 41.90 9.41
CA SER A 111 -17.82 42.16 10.82
C SER A 111 -16.95 41.06 11.46
N ARG A 112 -15.67 41.43 11.69
CA ARG A 112 -15.02 41.39 13.01
C ARG A 112 -14.86 40.01 13.69
N ARG A 113 -13.65 39.46 13.64
CA ARG A 113 -12.92 38.87 14.80
C ARG A 113 -11.49 38.43 14.43
N HIS A 114 -10.63 39.42 14.15
CA HIS A 114 -9.21 39.29 14.49
C HIS A 114 -9.05 39.69 15.96
N ARG A 115 -8.61 38.75 16.80
CA ARG A 115 -8.05 38.86 18.18
C ARG A 115 -8.60 37.77 19.10
N VAL A 116 -8.13 36.52 18.96
CA VAL A 116 -8.09 35.56 20.09
C VAL A 116 -6.89 34.60 20.00
N SER A 117 -5.76 34.98 19.37
CA SER A 117 -4.56 34.11 19.34
C SER A 117 -3.31 34.69 19.99
N GLU A 118 -3.31 35.98 20.37
CA GLU A 118 -2.15 36.60 21.03
C GLU A 118 -2.25 36.68 22.57
N ALA A 119 -3.42 36.43 23.16
CA ALA A 119 -3.60 36.51 24.62
C ALA A 119 -3.23 35.21 25.39
N LEU A 120 -3.00 34.08 24.70
CA LEU A 120 -2.67 32.80 25.34
C LEU A 120 -1.17 32.47 25.35
N SER A 121 -0.35 33.28 24.67
CA SER A 121 1.11 33.11 24.64
C SER A 121 1.85 33.92 25.72
N GLN A 122 1.15 34.84 26.41
CA GLN A 122 1.75 35.71 27.42
C GLN A 122 1.43 35.32 28.87
N ALA A 123 0.50 34.39 29.10
CA ALA A 123 0.15 33.88 30.45
C ALA A 123 0.96 32.63 30.87
N ARG A 124 1.94 32.18 30.08
CA ARG A 124 2.83 31.04 30.39
C ARG A 124 4.27 31.42 30.71
N ARG A 125 4.57 32.70 30.92
CA ARG A 125 5.91 33.19 31.28
C ARG A 125 5.99 33.93 32.62
N SER A 126 5.01 33.74 33.49
CA SER A 126 5.03 34.25 34.86
C SER A 126 4.26 33.30 35.79
N ALA A 127 4.70 32.04 35.82
CA ALA A 127 4.45 31.07 36.87
C ALA A 127 5.75 30.32 37.14
#